data_AF-A0A1E4HLT8-F1
#
_entry.id   AF-A0A1E4HLT8-F1
#
_cell.length_a   1.000
_cell.length_b   1.000
_cell.length_c   1.000
_cell.angle_alpha   90.00
_cell.angle_beta   90.00
_cell.angle_gamma   90.00
#
_symmetry.space_group_name_H-M   'P 1'
#
loop_
_entity.id
_entity.type
_entity.pdbx_description
1 polymer ?
#
loop_
_entity_poly.entity_id
_entity_poly.type
_entity_poly.pdbx_seq_one_letter_code
_entity_poly.pdbx_strand_id
1 'polypeptide(L)'
;MTRRDILRMGALGLGTLSLNGLGELRAADGIGQDRSLILLLMVGGPSQLETWDPKPDAPAEIRGPHGSIATAIPGVRINEHLPRMARRMDRLALIRSVHHDAAPIHETGHQLLQTGRLASEHREFPHIGSLVSKIQGRRGDAPASVILPGALGNTGVMIPHGQTAGWLGSNHQPFTLFHDPACPSFDADHCFSQVGAFLSNSSRESQRSHRGTQFRGNPFDLNGEPAEVRDAYGRHRFGQSCLLARRLVESGVRVVTVNMYDTVFNRVTWDCHGNRPFSTLDDYANEVLPMFDQAFSALLDDLDRSGRLQNTMVVASGEFGRSPKINASGGR
;
A
#
# COMPACT_ATOMS: atom_id res chain seq x y z
N MET A 1 -39.60 -15.26 -2.71
CA MET A 1 -38.75 -14.69 -1.64
C MET A 1 -37.36 -14.49 -2.18
N THR A 2 -36.82 -13.29 -2.05
CA THR A 2 -35.48 -12.94 -2.56
C THR A 2 -34.42 -13.07 -1.46
N ARG A 3 -33.14 -13.16 -1.83
CA ARG A 3 -32.01 -13.16 -0.86
C ARG A 3 -32.06 -11.95 0.09
N ARG A 4 -32.66 -10.85 -0.35
CA ARG A 4 -32.84 -9.61 0.41
C ARG A 4 -33.90 -9.75 1.51
N ASP A 5 -34.94 -10.56 1.29
CA ASP A 5 -36.02 -10.79 2.25
C ASP A 5 -35.54 -11.66 3.41
N ILE A 6 -34.67 -12.64 3.13
CA ILE A 6 -34.06 -13.52 4.15
C ILE A 6 -33.15 -12.73 5.09
N LEU A 7 -32.33 -11.80 4.56
CA LEU A 7 -31.46 -10.94 5.38
C LEU A 7 -32.25 -9.96 6.25
N ARG A 8 -33.36 -9.42 5.75
CA ARG A 8 -34.25 -8.54 6.54
C ARG A 8 -34.96 -9.28 7.66
N MET A 9 -35.39 -10.51 7.42
CA MET A 9 -35.98 -11.34 8.48
C MET A 9 -34.94 -11.82 9.50
N GLY A 10 -33.71 -12.13 9.06
CA GLY A 10 -32.60 -12.48 9.97
C GLY A 10 -32.17 -11.33 10.88
N ALA A 11 -32.20 -10.08 10.39
CA ALA A 11 -31.87 -8.90 11.20
C ALA A 11 -32.87 -8.64 12.34
N LEU A 12 -34.14 -9.05 12.18
CA LEU A 12 -35.16 -8.92 13.22
C LEU A 12 -35.10 -10.04 14.28
N GLY A 13 -34.55 -11.21 13.93
CA GLY A 13 -34.37 -12.33 14.87
C GLY A 13 -33.10 -12.27 15.72
N LEU A 14 -32.05 -11.59 15.24
CA LEU A 14 -30.79 -11.42 15.98
C LEU A 14 -30.81 -10.25 16.97
N GLY A 15 -31.79 -9.35 16.90
CA GLY A 15 -31.93 -8.20 17.79
C GLY A 15 -32.28 -8.55 19.24
N THR A 16 -32.80 -9.76 19.51
CA THR A 16 -33.24 -10.19 20.84
C THR A 16 -32.28 -11.17 21.53
N LEU A 17 -31.21 -11.64 20.86
CA LEU A 17 -30.30 -12.68 21.37
C LEU A 17 -28.84 -12.25 21.60
N SER A 18 -28.51 -10.95 21.58
CA SER A 18 -27.10 -10.53 21.81
C SER A 18 -26.90 -9.29 22.69
N LEU A 19 -27.91 -8.80 23.40
CA LEU A 19 -27.70 -7.75 24.43
C LEU A 19 -26.76 -8.20 25.56
N ASN A 20 -26.58 -9.51 25.76
CA ASN A 20 -25.60 -10.08 26.69
C ASN A 20 -24.24 -10.45 26.05
N GLY A 21 -24.08 -10.29 24.72
CA GLY A 21 -22.83 -10.52 23.98
C GLY A 21 -22.10 -9.24 23.58
N LEU A 22 -22.72 -8.08 23.78
CA LEU A 22 -22.08 -6.77 23.56
C LEU A 22 -21.10 -6.37 24.69
N GLY A 23 -20.96 -7.21 25.72
CA GLY A 23 -20.04 -7.00 26.86
C GLY A 23 -18.57 -7.37 26.59
N GLU A 24 -18.24 -7.95 25.43
CA GLU A 24 -16.86 -8.34 25.08
C GLU A 24 -16.29 -7.64 23.85
N LEU A 25 -16.91 -6.55 23.38
CA LEU A 25 -16.16 -5.51 22.68
C LEU A 25 -15.61 -4.55 23.73
N ARG A 26 -14.64 -5.04 24.52
CA ARG A 26 -13.65 -4.13 25.08
C ARG A 26 -12.98 -3.50 23.87
N ALA A 27 -13.34 -2.25 23.55
CA ALA A 27 -12.43 -1.38 22.84
C ALA A 27 -11.07 -1.60 23.49
N ALA A 28 -10.07 -2.04 22.72
CA ALA A 28 -8.77 -2.32 23.29
C ALA A 28 -8.29 -1.04 23.99
N ASP A 29 -8.37 -1.04 25.33
CA ASP A 29 -7.70 -0.10 26.21
C ASP A 29 -6.20 -0.32 25.96
N GLY A 30 -5.70 0.33 24.90
CA GLY A 30 -4.45 -0.08 24.27
C GLY A 30 -4.27 0.35 22.81
N ILE A 31 -5.17 1.13 22.19
CA ILE A 31 -4.80 1.82 20.96
C ILE A 31 -3.82 2.95 21.31
N GLY A 32 -2.53 2.60 21.44
CA GLY A 32 -1.45 3.56 21.63
C GLY A 32 -1.57 4.70 20.61
N GLN A 33 -1.46 5.94 21.09
CA GLN A 33 -1.67 7.16 20.29
C GLN A 33 -0.62 7.37 19.19
N ASP A 34 0.43 6.54 19.15
CA ASP A 34 1.57 6.71 18.27
C ASP A 34 1.64 5.61 17.19
N ARG A 35 0.75 5.72 16.20
CA ARG A 35 0.64 4.77 15.07
C ARG A 35 1.36 5.26 13.82
N SER A 36 1.88 4.36 13.02
CA SER A 36 2.38 4.65 11.67
C SER A 36 1.59 3.90 10.60
N LEU A 37 1.62 4.40 9.37
CA LEU A 37 1.02 3.79 8.18
C LEU A 37 2.10 3.55 7.13
N ILE A 38 2.16 2.33 6.62
CA ILE A 38 2.83 2.02 5.35
C ILE A 38 1.74 1.71 4.33
N LEU A 39 1.59 2.56 3.32
CA LEU A 39 0.64 2.41 2.23
C LEU A 39 1.37 1.95 0.96
N LEU A 40 1.18 0.69 0.57
CA LEU A 40 1.71 0.12 -0.67
C LEU A 40 0.66 0.29 -1.77
N LEU A 41 0.99 1.08 -2.78
CA LEU A 41 0.18 1.23 -3.98
C LEU A 41 0.63 0.22 -5.03
N MET A 42 -0.27 -0.70 -5.35
CA MET A 42 -0.08 -1.75 -6.35
C MET A 42 -0.48 -1.20 -7.72
N VAL A 43 0.28 -0.20 -8.17
CA VAL A 43 0.00 0.58 -9.38
C VAL A 43 -0.15 -0.32 -10.60
N GLY A 44 -1.27 -0.15 -11.29
CA GLY A 44 -1.74 -0.98 -12.38
C GLY A 44 -3.01 -1.76 -12.06
N GLY A 45 -3.55 -1.71 -10.85
CA GLY A 45 -4.84 -2.33 -10.52
C GLY A 45 -4.80 -3.85 -10.60
N PRO A 46 -4.15 -4.53 -9.61
CA PRO A 46 -4.08 -5.99 -9.54
C PRO A 46 -5.46 -6.63 -9.70
N SER A 47 -5.54 -7.61 -10.59
CA SER A 47 -6.76 -8.42 -10.68
C SER A 47 -6.99 -9.22 -9.40
N GLN A 48 -8.20 -9.12 -8.86
CA GLN A 48 -8.63 -9.90 -7.70
C GLN A 48 -8.61 -11.42 -7.97
N LEU A 49 -8.80 -11.84 -9.23
CA LEU A 49 -8.84 -13.25 -9.63
C LEU A 49 -7.44 -13.87 -9.70
N GLU A 50 -6.43 -13.07 -10.01
CA GLU A 50 -5.04 -13.54 -10.05
C GLU A 50 -4.31 -13.29 -8.72
N THR A 51 -4.99 -12.74 -7.71
CA THR A 51 -4.43 -12.47 -6.37
C THR A 51 -5.17 -13.23 -5.26
N TRP A 52 -6.17 -12.60 -4.63
CA TRP A 52 -6.76 -13.08 -3.37
C TRP A 52 -8.13 -13.77 -3.51
N ASP A 53 -8.73 -13.78 -4.70
CA ASP A 53 -10.05 -14.37 -4.94
C ASP A 53 -10.05 -15.17 -6.25
N PRO A 54 -9.29 -16.28 -6.35
CA PRO A 54 -9.07 -17.02 -7.60
C PRO A 54 -10.31 -17.73 -8.17
N LYS A 55 -11.39 -17.83 -7.40
CA LYS A 55 -12.64 -18.49 -7.78
C LYS A 55 -12.43 -19.83 -8.51
N PRO A 56 -11.73 -20.81 -7.89
CA PRO A 56 -11.34 -22.05 -8.57
C PRO A 56 -12.54 -22.84 -9.10
N ASP A 57 -13.72 -22.72 -8.51
CA ASP A 57 -14.93 -23.43 -8.93
C ASP A 57 -15.78 -22.65 -9.96
N ALA A 58 -15.37 -21.43 -10.32
CA ALA A 58 -16.05 -20.67 -11.36
C ALA A 58 -15.73 -21.21 -12.76
N PRO A 59 -16.58 -20.93 -13.76
CA PRO A 59 -16.29 -21.28 -15.16
C PRO A 59 -14.94 -20.75 -15.62
N ALA A 60 -14.32 -21.45 -16.58
CA ALA A 60 -12.95 -21.15 -17.05
C ALA A 60 -12.81 -19.73 -17.62
N GLU A 61 -13.89 -19.18 -18.18
CA GLU A 61 -13.96 -17.81 -18.69
C GLU A 61 -14.05 -16.74 -17.59
N ILE A 62 -14.33 -17.13 -16.34
CA ILE A 62 -14.42 -16.24 -15.18
C ILE A 62 -13.17 -16.31 -14.29
N ARG A 63 -12.65 -17.51 -14.03
CA ARG A 63 -11.45 -17.66 -13.19
C ARG A 63 -10.17 -17.29 -13.96
N GLY A 64 -9.07 -17.16 -13.23
CA GLY A 64 -7.74 -17.02 -13.83
C GLY A 64 -7.20 -18.33 -14.38
N PRO A 65 -6.11 -18.30 -15.19
CA PRO A 65 -5.44 -19.50 -15.68
C PRO A 65 -4.67 -20.25 -14.58
N HIS A 66 -4.38 -19.56 -13.47
CA HIS A 66 -3.55 -20.04 -12.37
C HIS A 66 -4.36 -20.80 -11.33
N GLY A 67 -3.69 -21.72 -10.64
CA GLY A 67 -4.25 -22.49 -9.53
C GLY A 67 -4.49 -21.66 -8.28
N SER A 68 -5.00 -22.34 -7.26
CA SER A 68 -5.19 -21.78 -5.92
C SER A 68 -4.59 -22.70 -4.87
N ILE A 69 -4.14 -22.13 -3.76
CA ILE A 69 -3.59 -22.85 -2.60
C ILE A 69 -4.40 -22.58 -1.34
N ALA A 70 -4.38 -23.51 -0.40
CA ALA A 70 -4.93 -23.30 0.93
C ALA A 70 -4.07 -22.31 1.72
N THR A 71 -4.67 -21.63 2.68
CA THR A 71 -4.01 -20.63 3.52
C THR A 71 -3.98 -21.07 4.98
N ALA A 72 -3.35 -20.26 5.85
CA ALA A 72 -3.38 -20.46 7.30
C ALA A 72 -4.81 -20.44 7.89
N ILE A 73 -5.78 -19.84 7.18
CA ILE A 73 -7.19 -19.85 7.58
C ILE A 73 -7.92 -20.97 6.83
N PRO A 74 -8.51 -21.96 7.54
CA PRO A 74 -9.31 -23.01 6.91
C PRO A 74 -10.43 -22.46 6.01
N GLY A 75 -10.56 -23.03 4.81
CA GLY A 75 -11.56 -22.62 3.83
C GLY A 75 -11.22 -21.35 3.02
N VAL A 76 -10.15 -20.62 3.38
CA VAL A 76 -9.65 -19.50 2.58
C VAL A 76 -8.58 -20.00 1.62
N ARG A 77 -8.73 -19.65 0.34
CA ARG A 77 -7.79 -19.96 -0.74
C ARG A 77 -7.38 -18.69 -1.47
N ILE A 78 -6.11 -18.60 -1.87
CA ILE A 78 -5.56 -17.52 -2.70
C ILE A 78 -4.76 -18.10 -3.87
N ASN A 79 -4.28 -17.25 -4.77
CA ASN A 79 -3.49 -17.67 -5.93
C ASN A 79 -2.22 -18.44 -5.51
N GLU A 80 -1.85 -19.47 -6.29
CA GLU A 80 -0.71 -20.36 -5.98
C GLU A 80 0.66 -19.69 -6.01
N HIS A 81 0.79 -18.54 -6.69
CA HIS A 81 2.03 -17.73 -6.73
C HIS A 81 2.22 -16.84 -5.50
N LEU A 82 1.34 -16.95 -4.49
CA LEU A 82 1.43 -16.20 -3.22
C LEU A 82 1.67 -17.11 -2.00
N PRO A 83 2.62 -18.07 -2.04
CA PRO A 83 2.76 -19.08 -0.99
C PRO A 83 3.24 -18.50 0.34
N ARG A 84 4.01 -17.40 0.37
CA ARG A 84 4.46 -16.79 1.62
C ARG A 84 3.30 -16.04 2.27
N MET A 85 2.50 -15.33 1.51
CA MET A 85 1.31 -14.65 2.00
C MET A 85 0.23 -15.64 2.47
N ALA A 86 0.07 -16.78 1.79
CA ALA A 86 -0.87 -17.82 2.19
C ALA A 86 -0.65 -18.29 3.65
N ARG A 87 0.62 -18.37 4.07
CA ARG A 87 1.01 -18.73 5.46
C ARG A 87 0.76 -17.62 6.49
N ARG A 88 0.44 -16.41 6.03
CA ARG A 88 0.24 -15.20 6.86
C ARG A 88 -1.20 -14.67 6.78
N MET A 89 -2.10 -15.39 6.12
CA MET A 89 -3.48 -14.91 5.93
C MET A 89 -4.24 -14.71 7.24
N ASP A 90 -3.87 -15.42 8.29
CA ASP A 90 -4.36 -15.25 9.67
C ASP A 90 -3.96 -13.91 10.31
N ARG A 91 -3.02 -13.19 9.70
CA ARG A 91 -2.54 -11.87 10.13
C ARG A 91 -3.03 -10.74 9.22
N LEU A 92 -3.88 -11.05 8.24
CA LEU A 92 -4.35 -10.12 7.21
C LEU A 92 -5.87 -9.97 7.25
N ALA A 93 -6.32 -8.74 7.00
CA ALA A 93 -7.72 -8.46 6.72
C ALA A 93 -7.88 -8.14 5.23
N LEU A 94 -8.56 -9.03 4.49
CA LEU A 94 -8.85 -8.81 3.08
C LEU A 94 -10.15 -8.02 2.92
N ILE A 95 -10.04 -6.78 2.42
CA ILE A 95 -11.19 -5.92 2.14
C ILE A 95 -11.53 -5.99 0.65
N ARG A 96 -12.70 -6.56 0.31
CA ARG A 96 -13.16 -6.75 -1.08
C ARG A 96 -14.35 -5.87 -1.48
N SER A 97 -14.77 -4.97 -0.59
CA SER A 97 -15.99 -4.15 -0.75
C SER A 97 -15.72 -2.73 -1.26
N VAL A 98 -14.46 -2.33 -1.41
CA VAL A 98 -14.08 -0.98 -1.86
C VAL A 98 -14.31 -0.88 -3.36
N HIS A 99 -15.11 0.09 -3.78
CA HIS A 99 -15.39 0.42 -5.17
C HIS A 99 -15.73 1.91 -5.31
N HIS A 100 -15.73 2.42 -6.55
CA HIS A 100 -16.18 3.76 -6.89
C HIS A 100 -16.83 3.78 -8.27
N ASP A 101 -17.68 4.78 -8.53
CA ASP A 101 -18.36 4.96 -9.82
C ASP A 101 -17.66 5.97 -10.74
N ALA A 102 -16.52 6.50 -10.31
CA ALA A 102 -15.72 7.42 -11.11
C ALA A 102 -15.05 6.72 -12.30
N ALA A 103 -14.51 7.52 -13.23
CA ALA A 103 -13.91 7.01 -14.47
C ALA A 103 -12.87 5.91 -14.19
N PRO A 104 -12.90 4.77 -14.91
CA PRO A 104 -12.02 3.63 -14.68
C PRO A 104 -10.62 3.88 -15.28
N ILE A 105 -9.96 4.93 -14.83
CA ILE A 105 -8.59 5.31 -15.18
C ILE A 105 -7.72 5.32 -13.92
N HIS A 106 -6.43 5.04 -14.07
CA HIS A 106 -5.49 4.89 -12.95
C HIS A 106 -5.51 6.10 -12.01
N GLU A 107 -5.48 7.30 -12.57
CA GLU A 107 -5.39 8.55 -11.82
C GLU A 107 -6.59 8.78 -10.90
N THR A 108 -7.79 8.38 -11.33
CA THR A 108 -9.00 8.48 -10.50
C THR A 108 -8.88 7.59 -9.27
N GLY A 109 -8.50 6.32 -9.46
CA GLY A 109 -8.30 5.40 -8.35
C GLY A 109 -7.14 5.82 -7.43
N HIS A 110 -6.03 6.30 -8.01
CA HIS A 110 -4.91 6.88 -7.25
C HIS A 110 -5.35 8.03 -6.35
N GLN A 111 -6.12 8.98 -6.88
CA GLN A 111 -6.64 10.11 -6.11
C GLN A 111 -7.58 9.66 -4.99
N LEU A 112 -8.49 8.73 -5.27
CA LEU A 112 -9.46 8.24 -4.29
C LEU A 112 -8.80 7.46 -3.15
N LEU A 113 -7.84 6.58 -3.45
CA LEU A 113 -7.11 5.84 -2.43
C LEU A 113 -6.28 6.75 -1.52
N GLN A 114 -5.69 7.80 -2.08
CA GLN A 114 -4.71 8.62 -1.37
C GLN A 114 -5.30 9.86 -0.71
N THR A 115 -6.43 10.36 -1.21
CA THR A 115 -7.03 11.63 -0.75
C THR A 115 -8.50 11.49 -0.38
N GLY A 116 -9.15 10.38 -0.75
CA GLY A 116 -10.59 10.15 -0.59
C GLY A 116 -11.47 10.98 -1.52
N ARG A 117 -10.88 11.77 -2.43
CA ARG A 117 -11.60 12.72 -3.29
C ARG A 117 -10.97 12.82 -4.68
N LEU A 118 -11.79 13.14 -5.66
CA LEU A 118 -11.29 13.51 -6.98
C LEU A 118 -10.86 14.96 -7.00
N ALA A 119 -9.74 15.23 -7.65
CA ALA A 119 -9.31 16.56 -7.99
C ALA A 119 -10.31 17.20 -8.96
N SER A 120 -10.50 18.51 -8.84
CA SER A 120 -11.14 19.32 -9.87
C SER A 120 -10.10 20.17 -10.56
N GLU A 121 -10.45 20.80 -11.69
CA GLU A 121 -9.57 21.70 -12.43
C GLU A 121 -8.85 22.74 -11.55
N HIS A 122 -9.48 23.16 -10.46
CA HIS A 122 -9.00 24.25 -9.61
C HIS A 122 -8.49 23.76 -8.25
N ARG A 123 -8.58 22.46 -7.95
CA ARG A 123 -8.30 21.96 -6.61
C ARG A 123 -7.85 20.51 -6.58
N GLU A 124 -6.60 20.31 -6.17
CA GLU A 124 -6.08 19.02 -5.72
C GLU A 124 -6.31 18.84 -4.21
N PHE A 125 -6.67 17.65 -3.78
CA PHE A 125 -6.85 17.32 -2.37
C PHE A 125 -5.56 16.78 -1.76
N PRO A 126 -5.30 17.06 -0.47
CA PRO A 126 -4.09 16.61 0.20
C PRO A 126 -4.02 15.08 0.28
N HIS A 127 -2.82 14.54 0.00
CA HIS A 127 -2.45 13.18 0.35
C HIS A 127 -2.72 12.89 1.83
N ILE A 128 -3.10 11.66 2.19
CA ILE A 128 -3.38 11.26 3.58
C ILE A 128 -2.22 11.61 4.53
N GLY A 129 -0.98 11.45 4.10
CA GLY A 129 0.20 11.85 4.86
C GLY A 129 0.32 13.36 5.09
N SER A 130 -0.18 14.18 4.17
CA SER A 130 -0.26 15.64 4.33
C SER A 130 -1.32 16.02 5.37
N LEU A 131 -2.46 15.30 5.40
CA LEU A 131 -3.47 15.44 6.46
C LEU A 131 -2.91 15.02 7.82
N VAL A 132 -2.18 13.91 7.90
CA VAL A 132 -1.49 13.48 9.12
C VAL A 132 -0.46 14.52 9.57
N SER A 133 0.30 15.10 8.63
CA SER A 133 1.20 16.23 8.91
C SER A 133 0.45 17.43 9.51
N LYS A 134 -0.73 17.77 8.98
CA LYS A 134 -1.54 18.89 9.48
C LYS A 134 -2.12 18.64 10.88
N ILE A 135 -2.63 17.44 11.12
CA ILE A 135 -3.37 17.10 12.34
C ILE A 135 -2.42 16.71 13.48
N GLN A 136 -1.36 15.95 13.17
CA GLN A 136 -0.46 15.36 14.16
C GLN A 136 0.97 15.93 14.10
N GLY A 137 1.32 16.70 13.08
CA GLY A 137 2.66 17.27 12.91
C GLY A 137 3.70 16.26 12.44
N ARG A 138 4.95 16.44 12.87
CA ARG A 138 6.11 15.53 12.69
C ARG A 138 6.47 14.81 14.01
N ARG A 139 7.24 13.73 13.94
CA ARG A 139 7.86 13.10 15.13
C ARG A 139 9.35 13.39 15.10
N GLY A 140 9.84 14.17 16.06
CA GLY A 140 11.23 14.58 16.11
C GLY A 140 11.67 15.20 14.77
N ASP A 141 12.77 14.69 14.24
CA ASP A 141 13.39 15.21 13.01
C ASP A 141 12.90 14.49 11.74
N ALA A 142 11.97 13.55 11.83
CA ALA A 142 11.45 12.85 10.66
C ALA A 142 10.39 13.68 9.92
N PRO A 143 10.37 13.67 8.57
CA PRO A 143 9.21 14.10 7.81
C PRO A 143 7.95 13.35 8.27
N ALA A 144 6.81 14.03 8.30
CA ALA A 144 5.56 13.38 8.68
C ALA A 144 5.13 12.33 7.65
N SER A 145 5.39 12.60 6.37
CA SER A 145 5.05 11.73 5.25
C SER A 145 6.23 11.59 4.28
N VAL A 146 6.47 10.37 3.80
CA VAL A 146 7.46 10.07 2.77
C VAL A 146 6.82 9.29 1.62
N ILE A 147 7.22 9.56 0.38
CA ILE A 147 6.82 8.81 -0.83
C ILE A 147 8.06 8.12 -1.42
N LEU A 148 7.96 6.81 -1.61
CA LEU A 148 9.01 5.92 -2.10
C LEU A 148 8.57 5.17 -3.36
N PRO A 149 9.54 4.77 -4.20
CA PRO A 149 10.89 5.34 -4.34
C PRO A 149 10.86 6.72 -5.01
N GLY A 150 9.71 7.14 -5.53
CA GLY A 150 9.45 8.45 -6.15
C GLY A 150 7.94 8.63 -6.33
N ALA A 151 7.52 9.81 -6.79
CA ALA A 151 6.12 10.06 -7.11
C ALA A 151 5.66 9.22 -8.31
N LEU A 152 4.35 8.97 -8.39
CA LEU A 152 3.73 8.42 -9.59
C LEU A 152 3.98 9.37 -10.77
N GLY A 153 4.48 8.79 -11.86
CA GLY A 153 4.63 9.42 -13.15
C GLY A 153 3.47 9.08 -14.07
N ASN A 154 3.74 9.06 -15.39
CA ASN A 154 2.69 8.84 -16.38
C ASN A 154 2.01 7.47 -16.24
N THR A 155 0.70 7.45 -15.98
CA THR A 155 -0.14 6.24 -16.02
C THR A 155 -1.25 6.26 -17.08
N GLY A 156 -1.18 7.22 -18.00
CA GLY A 156 -2.04 7.28 -19.18
C GLY A 156 -2.73 8.63 -19.33
N VAL A 157 -3.11 9.27 -18.22
CA VAL A 157 -3.77 10.58 -18.22
C VAL A 157 -2.94 11.59 -17.42
N MET A 158 -2.74 12.77 -18.01
CA MET A 158 -1.99 13.88 -17.41
C MET A 158 -2.86 14.66 -16.39
N ILE A 159 -3.28 14.00 -15.32
CA ILE A 159 -3.96 14.64 -14.17
C ILE A 159 -3.28 14.23 -12.86
N PRO A 160 -3.50 14.96 -11.75
CA PRO A 160 -2.81 14.69 -10.49
C PRO A 160 -3.07 13.27 -9.96
N HIS A 161 -2.09 12.69 -9.27
CA HIS A 161 -2.25 11.37 -8.63
C HIS A 161 -2.65 11.45 -7.16
N GLY A 162 -2.76 12.66 -6.57
CA GLY A 162 -3.08 12.83 -5.15
C GLY A 162 -1.88 12.62 -4.21
N GLN A 163 -0.67 12.91 -4.67
CA GLN A 163 0.59 12.72 -3.94
C GLN A 163 1.21 14.02 -3.40
N THR A 164 0.42 15.10 -3.34
CA THR A 164 0.89 16.43 -2.91
C THR A 164 0.23 16.88 -1.60
N ALA A 165 0.65 18.04 -1.10
CA ALA A 165 -0.08 18.74 -0.03
C ALA A 165 -1.45 19.27 -0.49
N GLY A 166 -1.74 19.31 -1.79
CA GLY A 166 -2.87 20.01 -2.36
C GLY A 166 -2.97 21.44 -1.79
N TRP A 167 -4.18 21.84 -1.41
CA TRP A 167 -4.45 23.15 -0.81
C TRP A 167 -3.89 23.36 0.62
N LEU A 168 -3.26 22.36 1.25
CA LEU A 168 -2.58 22.56 2.56
C LEU A 168 -1.25 23.30 2.44
N GLY A 169 -0.67 23.37 1.24
CA GLY A 169 0.57 24.10 0.97
C GLY A 169 1.85 23.37 1.39
N SER A 170 2.99 23.96 1.03
CA SER A 170 4.32 23.33 1.11
C SER A 170 4.73 22.85 2.51
N ASN A 171 4.19 23.46 3.58
CA ASN A 171 4.44 23.05 4.96
C ASN A 171 3.98 21.61 5.27
N HIS A 172 3.04 21.06 4.49
CA HIS A 172 2.49 19.72 4.65
C HIS A 172 2.83 18.80 3.47
N GLN A 173 3.73 19.21 2.58
CA GLN A 173 4.15 18.42 1.44
C GLN A 173 4.80 17.11 1.91
N PRO A 174 4.52 15.96 1.28
CA PRO A 174 5.30 14.76 1.52
C PRO A 174 6.73 14.92 1.01
N PHE A 175 7.70 14.36 1.73
CA PHE A 175 9.07 14.22 1.20
C PHE A 175 9.10 13.08 0.18
N THR A 176 9.50 13.35 -1.05
CA THR A 176 9.58 12.33 -2.11
C THR A 176 11.05 12.05 -2.43
N LEU A 177 11.42 10.76 -2.40
CA LEU A 177 12.82 10.36 -2.51
C LEU A 177 13.43 10.57 -3.91
N PHE A 178 12.72 10.18 -4.98
CA PHE A 178 13.20 10.21 -6.37
C PHE A 178 14.51 9.44 -6.65
N HIS A 179 14.80 8.43 -5.85
CA HIS A 179 15.96 7.54 -6.02
C HIS A 179 15.52 6.08 -5.84
N ASP A 180 16.10 5.17 -6.63
CA ASP A 180 15.85 3.73 -6.50
C ASP A 180 16.77 3.13 -5.42
N PRO A 181 16.23 2.68 -4.27
CA PRO A 181 17.02 2.11 -3.18
C PRO A 181 17.64 0.74 -3.51
N ALA A 182 17.27 0.11 -4.62
CA ALA A 182 17.93 -1.10 -5.12
C ALA A 182 19.10 -0.80 -6.06
N CYS A 183 19.27 0.45 -6.51
CA CYS A 183 20.35 0.82 -7.42
C CYS A 183 21.71 0.74 -6.71
N PRO A 184 22.75 0.15 -7.32
CA PRO A 184 24.10 0.14 -6.74
C PRO A 184 24.68 1.54 -6.46
N SER A 185 24.24 2.54 -7.23
CA SER A 185 24.65 3.94 -7.04
C SER A 185 23.75 4.71 -6.08
N PHE A 186 22.93 4.02 -5.28
CA PHE A 186 22.08 4.68 -4.29
C PHE A 186 22.93 5.29 -3.18
N ASP A 187 22.91 6.63 -3.10
CA ASP A 187 23.67 7.40 -2.12
C ASP A 187 22.77 7.75 -0.93
N ALA A 188 22.92 6.97 0.15
CA ALA A 188 22.16 7.13 1.37
C ALA A 188 22.40 8.48 2.06
N ASP A 189 23.63 8.99 2.04
CA ASP A 189 23.99 10.24 2.72
C ASP A 189 23.48 11.45 1.94
N HIS A 190 23.52 11.39 0.61
CA HIS A 190 22.87 12.38 -0.23
C HIS A 190 21.36 12.43 0.05
N CYS A 191 20.68 11.27 0.04
CA CYS A 191 19.25 11.19 0.34
C CYS A 191 18.91 11.74 1.74
N PHE A 192 19.74 11.43 2.74
CA PHE A 192 19.57 11.94 4.09
C PHE A 192 19.76 13.47 4.17
N SER A 193 20.73 14.02 3.45
CA SER A 193 20.94 15.47 3.38
C SER A 193 19.73 16.21 2.76
N GLN A 194 19.07 15.60 1.77
CA GLN A 194 17.85 16.14 1.16
C GLN A 194 16.70 16.24 2.17
N VAL A 195 16.60 15.34 3.15
CA VAL A 195 15.62 15.45 4.24
C VAL A 195 15.87 16.72 5.06
N GLY A 196 17.13 17.00 5.41
CA GLY A 196 17.49 18.21 6.15
C GLY A 196 17.09 19.49 5.39
N ALA A 197 17.40 19.55 4.09
CA ALA A 197 17.02 20.66 3.22
C ALA A 197 15.49 20.79 3.05
N PHE A 198 14.79 19.67 2.94
CA PHE A 198 13.33 19.65 2.88
C PHE A 198 12.70 20.23 4.16
N LEU A 199 13.22 19.85 5.33
CA LEU A 199 12.69 20.32 6.61
C LEU A 199 13.04 21.79 6.89
N SER A 200 14.21 22.28 6.48
CA SER A 200 14.61 23.67 6.68
C SER A 200 13.77 24.66 5.85
N ASN A 201 13.28 24.22 4.69
CA ASN A 201 12.38 25.00 3.83
C ASN A 201 10.94 25.07 4.35
N SER A 202 10.58 24.31 5.39
CA SER A 202 9.28 24.42 6.06
C SER A 202 9.25 25.60 7.03
N SER A 203 8.09 26.27 7.14
CA SER A 203 7.95 27.52 7.93
C SER A 203 8.38 27.38 9.40
N ARG A 204 8.77 28.50 10.02
CA ARG A 204 9.15 28.57 11.45
C ARG A 204 8.07 28.04 12.42
N GLU A 205 6.80 28.04 12.03
CA GLU A 205 5.72 27.42 12.82
C GLU A 205 5.78 25.89 12.77
N SER A 206 6.09 25.29 11.60
CA SER A 206 6.36 23.85 11.46
C SER A 206 7.57 23.38 12.27
N GLN A 207 8.47 24.31 12.61
CA GLN A 207 9.65 24.08 13.46
C GLN A 207 9.35 24.13 14.97
N ARG A 208 8.13 24.47 15.43
CA ARG A 208 7.87 24.62 16.88
C ARG A 208 7.31 23.38 17.58
N SER A 209 6.97 22.31 16.86
CA SER A 209 6.45 21.06 17.44
C SER A 209 7.55 20.00 17.62
N HIS A 210 8.52 20.25 18.50
CA HIS A 210 9.56 19.27 18.84
C HIS A 210 9.25 18.56 20.17
N ARG A 211 8.47 17.48 20.09
CA ARG A 211 8.55 16.38 21.07
C ARG A 211 8.75 15.10 20.28
N GLY A 212 9.95 14.54 20.30
CA GLY A 212 10.26 13.29 19.61
C GLY A 212 11.75 13.04 19.49
N THR A 213 12.09 11.79 19.21
CA THR A 213 13.45 11.28 19.00
C THR A 213 14.05 11.84 17.72
N GLN A 214 15.32 12.25 17.78
CA GLN A 214 16.14 12.48 16.59
C GLN A 214 16.28 11.18 15.78
N PHE A 215 16.57 11.28 14.49
CA PHE A 215 16.92 10.12 13.67
C PHE A 215 18.00 9.29 14.38
N ARG A 216 17.74 8.01 14.64
CA ARG A 216 18.75 7.07 15.15
C ARG A 216 19.59 6.57 13.98
N GLY A 217 20.52 7.40 13.52
CA GLY A 217 21.33 7.14 12.32
C GLY A 217 20.60 7.42 11.01
N ASN A 218 21.23 7.06 9.89
CA ASN A 218 20.69 7.30 8.55
C ASN A 218 19.70 6.17 8.15
N PRO A 219 18.38 6.44 8.05
CA PRO A 219 17.41 5.41 7.65
C PRO A 219 17.58 4.98 6.18
N PHE A 220 18.22 5.79 5.33
CA PHE A 220 18.47 5.48 3.93
C PHE A 220 19.66 4.52 3.76
N ASP A 221 20.51 4.33 4.77
CA ASP A 221 21.61 3.38 4.67
C ASP A 221 21.09 1.93 4.76
N LEU A 222 20.76 1.36 3.60
CA LEU A 222 20.40 -0.04 3.45
C LEU A 222 21.64 -0.94 3.45
N ASN A 223 22.85 -0.41 3.23
CA ASN A 223 24.08 -1.22 3.25
C ASN A 223 24.47 -1.62 4.67
N GLY A 224 24.04 -0.85 5.68
CA GLY A 224 24.13 -1.23 7.09
C GLY A 224 23.23 -2.39 7.52
N GLU A 225 22.29 -2.85 6.68
CA GLU A 225 21.46 -4.03 6.96
C GLU A 225 22.21 -5.34 6.62
N PRO A 226 22.05 -6.41 7.40
CA PRO A 226 22.57 -7.73 7.03
C PRO A 226 22.08 -8.15 5.64
N ALA A 227 22.95 -8.82 4.87
CA ALA A 227 22.63 -9.24 3.50
C ALA A 227 21.35 -10.09 3.45
N GLU A 228 21.19 -11.01 4.40
CA GLU A 228 20.01 -11.88 4.53
C GLU A 228 18.70 -11.09 4.69
N VAL A 229 18.72 -9.98 5.43
CA VAL A 229 17.55 -9.10 5.58
C VAL A 229 17.20 -8.48 4.23
N ARG A 230 18.18 -7.95 3.51
CA ARG A 230 17.94 -7.36 2.19
C ARG A 230 17.47 -8.38 1.16
N ASP A 231 18.01 -9.60 1.22
CA ASP A 231 17.64 -10.71 0.34
C ASP A 231 16.22 -11.20 0.64
N ALA A 232 15.78 -11.18 1.90
CA ALA A 232 14.42 -11.54 2.27
C ALA A 232 13.37 -10.66 1.59
N TYR A 233 13.62 -9.35 1.44
CA TYR A 233 12.73 -8.44 0.69
C TYR A 233 12.90 -8.53 -0.82
N GLY A 234 14.02 -9.09 -1.30
CA GLY A 234 14.41 -9.09 -2.70
C GLY A 234 15.19 -7.85 -3.10
N ARG A 235 16.23 -8.04 -3.92
CA ARG A 235 17.17 -7.00 -4.38
C ARG A 235 16.64 -6.20 -5.58
N HIS A 236 15.34 -5.95 -5.60
CA HIS A 236 14.64 -5.15 -6.61
C HIS A 236 14.04 -3.90 -5.97
N ARG A 237 13.73 -2.91 -6.81
CA ARG A 237 13.23 -1.58 -6.40
C ARG A 237 12.11 -1.64 -5.37
N PHE A 238 11.08 -2.48 -5.60
CA PHE A 238 9.96 -2.62 -4.67
C PHE A 238 10.37 -3.20 -3.29
N GLY A 239 11.18 -4.26 -3.29
CA GLY A 239 11.64 -4.93 -2.07
C GLY A 239 12.48 -4.01 -1.20
N GLN A 240 13.47 -3.36 -1.82
CA GLN A 240 14.31 -2.40 -1.11
C GLN A 240 13.54 -1.14 -0.68
N SER A 241 12.48 -0.74 -1.41
CA SER A 241 11.58 0.33 -0.97
C SER A 241 10.75 -0.08 0.25
N CYS A 242 10.28 -1.33 0.32
CA CYS A 242 9.59 -1.85 1.50
C CYS A 242 10.53 -1.92 2.72
N LEU A 243 11.78 -2.36 2.52
CA LEU A 243 12.80 -2.37 3.57
C LEU A 243 13.06 -0.95 4.10
N LEU A 244 13.21 0.02 3.20
CA LEU A 244 13.39 1.42 3.55
C LEU A 244 12.15 1.98 4.26
N ALA A 245 10.94 1.63 3.85
CA ALA A 245 9.71 2.05 4.52
C ALA A 245 9.67 1.63 5.99
N ARG A 246 10.10 0.39 6.28
CA ARG A 246 10.24 -0.11 7.65
C ARG A 246 11.28 0.70 8.45
N ARG A 247 12.45 1.02 7.88
CA ARG A 247 13.46 1.90 8.54
C ARG A 247 12.93 3.30 8.82
N LEU A 248 12.19 3.88 7.87
CA LEU A 248 11.62 5.22 8.00
C LEU A 248 10.56 5.26 9.10
N VAL A 249 9.69 4.26 9.20
CA VAL A 249 8.72 4.14 10.29
C VAL A 249 9.42 3.98 11.63
N GLU A 250 10.45 3.14 11.73
CA GLU A 250 11.27 2.99 12.94
C GLU A 250 11.95 4.29 13.36
N SER A 251 12.25 5.13 12.38
CA SER A 251 12.86 6.45 12.55
C SER A 251 11.86 7.58 12.83
N GLY A 252 10.57 7.28 12.90
CA GLY A 252 9.53 8.24 13.29
C GLY A 252 8.68 8.80 12.14
N VAL A 253 8.87 8.36 10.90
CA VAL A 253 7.95 8.73 9.81
C VAL A 253 6.56 8.16 10.12
N ARG A 254 5.54 9.03 10.07
CA ARG A 254 4.16 8.64 10.39
C ARG A 254 3.50 7.92 9.22
N VAL A 255 3.70 8.39 8.00
CA VAL A 255 3.11 7.80 6.79
C VAL A 255 4.21 7.58 5.74
N VAL A 256 4.38 6.34 5.30
CA VAL A 256 5.21 6.02 4.14
C VAL A 256 4.33 5.46 3.05
N THR A 257 4.30 6.12 1.89
CA THR A 257 3.66 5.58 0.69
C THR A 257 4.72 4.93 -0.18
N VAL A 258 4.53 3.68 -0.57
CA VAL A 258 5.41 2.94 -1.47
C VAL A 258 4.65 2.67 -2.76
N ASN A 259 5.06 3.33 -3.83
CA ASN A 259 4.59 3.05 -5.17
C ASN A 259 5.36 1.81 -5.67
N MET A 260 4.66 0.69 -5.88
CA MET A 260 5.31 -0.52 -6.42
C MET A 260 5.91 -0.26 -7.81
N TYR A 261 5.22 0.55 -8.60
CA TYR A 261 5.68 1.09 -9.87
C TYR A 261 5.40 2.59 -9.93
N ASP A 262 6.22 3.34 -10.65
CA ASP A 262 6.01 4.77 -10.93
C ASP A 262 5.26 5.02 -12.25
N THR A 263 5.10 4.00 -13.08
CA THR A 263 4.38 4.06 -14.35
C THR A 263 3.88 2.66 -14.71
N VAL A 264 2.87 2.57 -15.57
CA VAL A 264 2.37 1.32 -16.15
C VAL A 264 3.00 1.00 -17.52
N PHE A 265 3.77 1.92 -18.10
CA PHE A 265 4.31 1.79 -19.44
C PHE A 265 5.73 1.21 -19.47
N ASN A 266 6.02 0.45 -20.55
CA ASN A 266 7.35 -0.04 -20.90
C ASN A 266 8.04 -0.90 -19.82
N ARG A 267 7.24 -1.59 -18.99
CA ARG A 267 7.72 -2.53 -17.97
C ARG A 267 6.60 -3.47 -17.56
N VAL A 268 6.97 -4.54 -16.89
CA VAL A 268 6.02 -5.48 -16.28
C VAL A 268 5.46 -4.86 -15.00
N THR A 269 4.13 -4.75 -14.91
CA THR A 269 3.39 -4.17 -13.77
C THR A 269 2.09 -4.92 -13.48
N TRP A 270 1.28 -4.40 -12.56
CA TRP A 270 -0.09 -4.88 -12.38
C TRP A 270 -1.03 -4.52 -13.54
N ASP A 271 -0.63 -3.67 -14.49
CA ASP A 271 -1.50 -3.27 -15.58
C ASP A 271 -1.58 -4.35 -16.68
N CYS A 272 -2.56 -5.25 -16.55
CA CYS A 272 -2.68 -6.45 -17.39
C CYS A 272 -3.63 -6.25 -18.58
N HIS A 273 -3.05 -6.01 -19.76
CA HIS A 273 -3.79 -5.92 -21.03
C HIS A 273 -3.56 -7.12 -21.97
N GLY A 274 -2.75 -8.09 -21.55
CA GLY A 274 -2.58 -9.37 -22.27
C GLY A 274 -1.55 -9.34 -23.41
N ASN A 275 -1.01 -8.18 -23.76
CA ASN A 275 0.11 -8.06 -24.69
C ASN A 275 1.00 -6.85 -24.38
N ARG A 276 2.21 -6.85 -24.94
CA ARG A 276 3.12 -5.70 -24.89
C ARG A 276 2.48 -4.50 -25.62
N PRO A 277 2.63 -3.27 -25.12
CA PRO A 277 3.62 -2.82 -24.12
C PRO A 277 3.23 -3.03 -22.65
N PHE A 278 2.08 -3.64 -22.38
CA PHE A 278 1.55 -3.90 -21.03
C PHE A 278 1.81 -5.34 -20.57
N SER A 279 1.39 -5.65 -19.35
CA SER A 279 1.59 -6.97 -18.75
C SER A 279 0.58 -8.01 -19.21
N THR A 280 1.01 -9.25 -19.13
CA THR A 280 0.22 -10.46 -19.35
C THR A 280 -0.04 -11.18 -18.02
N LEU A 281 -0.94 -12.17 -18.04
CA LEU A 281 -1.16 -13.04 -16.88
C LEU A 281 0.04 -13.96 -16.59
N ASP A 282 0.90 -14.19 -17.59
CA ASP A 282 2.16 -14.90 -17.40
C ASP A 282 3.19 -14.01 -16.71
N ASP A 283 3.25 -12.72 -17.05
CA ASP A 283 4.11 -11.75 -16.35
C ASP A 283 3.71 -11.63 -14.87
N TYR A 284 2.40 -11.72 -14.57
CA TYR A 284 1.91 -11.80 -13.19
C TYR A 284 2.51 -13.00 -12.44
N ALA A 285 2.39 -14.20 -13.00
CA ALA A 285 2.86 -15.44 -12.36
C ALA A 285 4.38 -15.50 -12.20
N ASN A 286 5.12 -14.99 -13.19
CA ASN A 286 6.56 -15.16 -13.26
C ASN A 286 7.34 -14.01 -12.60
N GLU A 287 6.75 -12.83 -12.49
CA GLU A 287 7.46 -11.64 -12.00
C GLU A 287 6.68 -10.90 -10.90
N VAL A 288 5.46 -10.46 -11.19
CA VAL A 288 4.77 -9.49 -10.31
C VAL A 288 4.30 -10.13 -8.99
N LEU A 289 3.62 -11.28 -9.06
CA LEU A 289 3.12 -11.99 -7.87
C LEU A 289 4.28 -12.49 -6.99
N PRO A 290 5.33 -13.16 -7.50
CA PRO A 290 6.47 -13.57 -6.68
C PRO A 290 7.20 -12.40 -6.02
N MET A 291 7.38 -11.29 -6.77
CA MET A 291 8.00 -10.07 -6.25
C MET A 291 7.20 -9.47 -5.10
N PHE A 292 5.87 -9.40 -5.25
CA PHE A 292 4.98 -8.91 -4.21
C PHE A 292 4.95 -9.86 -2.99
N ASP A 293 4.79 -11.16 -3.21
CA ASP A 293 4.76 -12.18 -2.16
C ASP A 293 6.03 -12.16 -1.31
N GLN A 294 7.19 -11.94 -1.94
CA GLN A 294 8.48 -11.79 -1.26
C GLN A 294 8.52 -10.56 -0.36
N ALA A 295 8.41 -9.37 -0.97
CA ALA A 295 8.63 -8.11 -0.28
C ALA A 295 7.57 -7.83 0.79
N PHE A 296 6.30 -8.11 0.48
CA PHE A 296 5.20 -7.90 1.41
C PHE A 296 5.29 -8.82 2.63
N SER A 297 5.60 -10.10 2.41
CA SER A 297 5.76 -11.06 3.51
C SER A 297 6.95 -10.71 4.41
N ALA A 298 8.08 -10.32 3.82
CA ALA A 298 9.27 -9.91 4.58
C ALA A 298 9.01 -8.66 5.43
N LEU A 299 8.29 -7.67 4.87
CA LEU A 299 7.87 -6.47 5.60
C LEU A 299 7.03 -6.83 6.83
N LEU A 300 6.04 -7.71 6.67
CA LEU A 300 5.17 -8.12 7.77
C LEU A 300 5.92 -8.92 8.84
N ASP A 301 6.85 -9.79 8.45
CA ASP A 301 7.66 -10.57 9.38
C ASP A 301 8.58 -9.67 10.20
N ASP A 302 9.25 -8.71 9.57
CA ASP A 302 10.18 -7.82 10.25
C ASP A 302 9.48 -6.84 11.19
N LEU A 303 8.35 -6.27 10.76
CA LEU A 303 7.55 -5.44 11.64
C LEU A 303 7.05 -6.24 12.85
N ASP A 304 6.73 -7.52 12.69
CA ASP A 304 6.33 -8.38 13.80
C ASP A 304 7.47 -8.66 14.76
N ARG A 305 8.60 -9.10 14.20
CA ARG A 305 9.81 -9.47 14.93
C ARG A 305 10.37 -8.30 15.75
N SER A 306 10.25 -7.09 15.22
CA SER A 306 10.64 -5.85 15.90
C SER A 306 9.58 -5.31 16.87
N GLY A 307 8.40 -5.95 16.95
CA GLY A 307 7.25 -5.49 17.73
C GLY A 307 6.56 -4.24 17.16
N ARG A 308 6.98 -3.78 15.98
CA ARG A 308 6.45 -2.58 15.30
C ARG A 308 5.08 -2.79 14.68
N LEU A 309 4.72 -4.02 14.31
CA LEU A 309 3.44 -4.31 13.68
C LEU A 309 2.26 -3.95 14.59
N GLN A 310 2.43 -4.05 15.91
CA GLN A 310 1.43 -3.66 16.90
C GLN A 310 1.03 -2.18 16.79
N ASN A 311 1.91 -1.32 16.26
CA ASN A 311 1.69 0.12 16.10
C ASN A 311 1.81 0.60 14.65
N THR A 312 2.01 -0.29 13.68
CA THR A 312 2.16 0.05 12.26
C THR A 312 1.05 -0.63 11.47
N MET A 313 0.17 0.16 10.87
CA MET A 313 -0.77 -0.34 9.89
C MET A 313 -0.08 -0.47 8.54
N VAL A 314 -0.15 -1.65 7.93
CA VAL A 314 0.34 -1.88 6.56
C VAL A 314 -0.87 -2.12 5.68
N VAL A 315 -1.01 -1.32 4.62
CA VAL A 315 -2.11 -1.42 3.65
C VAL A 315 -1.50 -1.66 2.28
N ALA A 316 -1.91 -2.71 1.58
CA ALA A 316 -1.62 -2.92 0.17
C ALA A 316 -2.93 -2.78 -0.62
N SER A 317 -2.97 -1.88 -1.60
CA SER A 317 -4.18 -1.62 -2.37
C SER A 317 -3.87 -1.36 -3.84
N GLY A 318 -4.72 -1.93 -4.70
CA GLY A 318 -4.87 -1.52 -6.10
C GLY A 318 -5.90 -0.40 -6.23
N GLU A 319 -5.74 0.44 -7.25
CA GLU A 319 -6.55 1.62 -7.52
C GLU A 319 -7.96 1.30 -8.04
N PHE A 320 -8.16 0.12 -8.63
CA PHE A 320 -9.46 -0.42 -9.04
C PHE A 320 -9.40 -1.94 -9.16
N GLY A 321 -10.57 -2.57 -9.26
CA GLY A 321 -10.71 -3.99 -9.59
C GLY A 321 -10.70 -4.23 -11.10
N ARG A 322 -10.62 -5.50 -11.49
CA ARG A 322 -10.56 -5.93 -12.90
C ARG A 322 -11.80 -6.71 -13.33
N SER A 323 -12.06 -6.77 -14.63
CA SER A 323 -13.23 -7.47 -15.14
C SER A 323 -13.12 -8.98 -14.92
N PRO A 324 -14.21 -9.67 -14.50
CA PRO A 324 -14.16 -11.10 -14.29
C PRO A 324 -13.93 -11.93 -15.55
N LYS A 325 -14.12 -11.38 -16.74
CA LYS A 325 -13.88 -12.10 -18.01
C LYS A 325 -12.59 -11.60 -18.65
N ILE A 326 -11.77 -12.53 -19.13
CA ILE A 326 -10.61 -12.21 -19.97
C ILE A 326 -11.13 -11.72 -21.32
N ASN A 327 -10.64 -10.58 -21.79
CA ASN A 327 -11.02 -10.02 -23.09
C ASN A 327 -10.29 -10.73 -24.24
N ALA A 328 -10.68 -10.43 -25.49
CA ALA A 328 -10.09 -11.07 -26.67
C ALA A 328 -8.56 -10.85 -26.83
N SER A 329 -8.01 -9.82 -26.17
CA SER A 329 -6.59 -9.51 -26.17
C SER A 329 -5.82 -10.16 -25.01
N GLY A 330 -6.48 -10.94 -24.16
CA GLY A 330 -5.88 -11.57 -22.98
C GLY A 330 -5.83 -10.66 -21.74
N GLY A 331 -6.41 -9.46 -21.83
CA GLY A 331 -6.46 -8.48 -20.75
C GLY A 331 -7.67 -8.63 -19.82
N ARG A 332 -7.62 -7.89 -18.72
CA ARG A 332 -8.59 -7.89 -17.62
C ARG A 332 -9.15 -6.49 -17.37
#